data_AF-A0A9D3UR68-F1
#
_entry.id   AF-A0A9D3UR68-F1
#
_cell.length_a   1.000
_cell.length_b   1.000
_cell.length_c   1.000
_cell.angle_alpha   90.00
_cell.angle_beta   90.00
_cell.angle_gamma   90.00
#
_symmetry.space_group_name_H-M   'P 1'
#
loop_
_entity.id
_entity.type
_entity.pdbx_description
1 polymer ?
#
loop_
_entity_poly.entity_id
_entity_poly.type
_entity_poly.pdbx_seq_one_letter_code
_entity_poly.pdbx_strand_id
1 'polypeptide(L)'
;MGVGGERDSLDYVYSPNILSEQQMLWEEIIGLRSVFSKAWIVGGDFSAVKNRSERIYCSGIEKGSKEFGEFIDKCKLVDLPLVGKKFTWIGLDSKRSKLDRFLTEEEWLVLLKDLQ
;
A
#
# COMPACT_ATOMS: atom_id res chain seq x y z
N MET A 1 29.80 16.91 -16.93
CA MET A 1 29.30 15.66 -16.32
C MET A 1 28.59 16.04 -15.03
N GLY A 2 27.30 16.32 -15.10
CA GLY A 2 26.49 16.56 -13.90
C GLY A 2 25.94 15.22 -13.43
N VAL A 3 26.41 14.73 -12.30
CA VAL A 3 25.72 13.67 -11.55
C VAL A 3 24.40 14.27 -11.07
N GLY A 4 23.33 14.07 -11.84
CA GLY A 4 21.98 14.38 -11.40
C GLY A 4 21.67 13.48 -10.22
N GLY A 5 21.65 14.04 -9.01
CA GLY A 5 21.21 13.37 -7.80
C GLY A 5 19.74 12.97 -7.95
N GLU A 6 19.53 11.78 -8.46
CA GLU A 6 18.23 11.18 -8.64
C GLU A 6 17.71 10.73 -7.27
N ARG A 7 16.78 11.51 -6.70
CA ARG A 7 16.23 11.30 -5.35
C ARG A 7 15.26 10.12 -5.31
N ASP A 8 15.26 9.39 -4.20
CA ASP A 8 14.23 8.40 -3.82
C ASP A 8 12.83 9.07 -3.83
N SER A 9 11.77 8.31 -4.17
CA SER A 9 10.40 8.85 -4.19
C SER A 9 9.51 8.24 -3.11
N LEU A 10 8.75 9.11 -2.44
CA LEU A 10 7.61 8.77 -1.61
C LEU A 10 6.36 9.29 -2.31
N ASP A 11 5.55 8.37 -2.83
CA ASP A 11 4.30 8.70 -3.50
C ASP A 11 3.11 8.40 -2.58
N TYR A 12 2.18 9.34 -2.46
CA TYR A 12 0.97 9.16 -1.67
C TYR A 12 -0.21 8.82 -2.57
N VAL A 13 -0.84 7.68 -2.34
CA VAL A 13 -1.98 7.15 -3.09
C VAL A 13 -3.27 7.40 -2.33
N TYR A 14 -4.28 7.87 -3.04
CA TYR A 14 -5.66 7.89 -2.57
C TYR A 14 -6.49 7.05 -3.53
N SER A 15 -6.89 5.85 -3.08
CA SER A 15 -7.64 4.94 -3.92
C SER A 15 -9.15 5.21 -3.85
N PRO A 16 -9.89 4.97 -4.95
CA PRO A 16 -11.35 5.02 -4.92
C PRO A 16 -11.95 3.93 -4.02
N ASN A 17 -13.19 4.13 -3.56
CA ASN A 17 -13.96 3.11 -2.84
C ASN A 17 -14.67 2.11 -3.77
N ILE A 18 -14.50 2.25 -5.09
CA ILE A 18 -15.14 1.43 -6.12
C ILE A 18 -14.12 0.41 -6.65
N LEU A 19 -14.46 -0.88 -6.56
CA LEU A 19 -13.53 -1.98 -6.88
C LEU A 19 -12.97 -1.92 -8.30
N SER A 20 -13.78 -1.60 -9.31
CA SER A 20 -13.32 -1.50 -10.69
C SER A 20 -12.33 -0.36 -10.88
N GLU A 21 -12.52 0.77 -10.19
CA GLU A 21 -11.61 1.91 -10.26
C GLU A 21 -10.32 1.63 -9.48
N GLN A 22 -10.40 0.91 -8.35
CA GLN A 22 -9.22 0.41 -7.64
C GLN A 22 -8.39 -0.51 -8.53
N GLN A 23 -9.01 -1.45 -9.26
CA GLN A 23 -8.30 -2.34 -10.18
C GLN A 23 -7.57 -1.56 -11.28
N MET A 24 -8.21 -0.56 -11.88
CA MET A 24 -7.58 0.33 -12.87
C MET A 24 -6.38 1.08 -12.26
N LEU A 25 -6.53 1.61 -11.05
CA LEU A 25 -5.44 2.26 -10.33
C LEU A 25 -4.27 1.29 -10.06
N TRP A 26 -4.54 0.06 -9.66
CA TRP A 26 -3.50 -0.95 -9.45
C TRP A 26 -2.74 -1.25 -10.74
N GLU A 27 -3.44 -1.40 -11.86
CA GLU A 27 -2.81 -1.61 -13.17
C GLU A 27 -1.93 -0.43 -13.60
N GLU A 28 -2.39 0.80 -13.37
CA GLU A 28 -1.61 2.01 -13.64
C GLU A 28 -0.33 2.06 -12.80
N ILE A 29 -0.44 1.80 -11.50
CA ILE A 29 0.69 1.79 -10.57
C ILE A 29 1.69 0.67 -10.92
N ILE A 30 1.21 -0.51 -11.33
CA ILE A 30 2.06 -1.60 -11.84
C ILE A 30 2.80 -1.16 -13.10
N GLY A 31 2.11 -0.49 -14.02
CA GLY A 31 2.70 0.09 -15.23
C GLY A 31 3.80 1.10 -14.90
N LEU A 32 3.53 2.04 -13.99
CA LEU A 32 4.52 3.01 -13.51
C LEU A 32 5.73 2.31 -12.90
N ARG A 33 5.53 1.31 -12.04
CA ARG A 33 6.63 0.58 -11.42
C ARG A 33 7.61 -0.01 -12.43
N SER A 34 7.12 -0.47 -13.58
CA SER A 34 7.96 -1.04 -14.64
C SER A 34 8.93 -0.03 -15.27
N VAL A 35 8.64 1.27 -15.15
CA VAL A 35 9.42 2.37 -15.74
C VAL A 35 10.35 3.02 -14.71
N PHE A 36 9.97 3.01 -13.43
CA PHE A 36 10.79 3.58 -12.35
C PHE A 36 11.93 2.64 -11.94
N SER A 37 13.15 3.14 -11.82
CA SER A 37 14.35 2.37 -11.46
C SER A 37 14.86 2.58 -10.03
N LYS A 38 14.18 3.43 -9.24
CA LYS A 38 14.67 3.93 -7.93
C LYS A 38 13.90 3.34 -6.76
N ALA A 39 14.41 3.60 -5.55
CA ALA A 39 13.70 3.32 -4.31
C ALA A 39 12.32 3.98 -4.32
N TRP A 40 11.32 3.16 -4.05
CA TRP A 40 9.92 3.53 -4.13
C TRP A 40 9.21 3.17 -2.84
N ILE A 41 8.66 4.19 -2.19
CA ILE A 41 7.71 4.02 -1.09
C ILE A 41 6.36 4.53 -1.57
N VAL A 42 5.35 3.69 -1.52
CA VAL A 42 3.96 4.04 -1.81
C VAL A 42 3.20 4.07 -0.50
N GLY A 43 2.89 5.27 -0.03
CA GLY A 43 2.06 5.49 1.15
C GLY A 43 0.62 5.82 0.78
N GLY A 44 -0.31 5.68 1.71
CA GLY A 44 -1.61 6.34 1.63
C GLY A 44 -2.82 5.46 1.94
N ASP A 45 -4.00 5.95 1.57
CA ASP A 45 -5.30 5.28 1.82
C ASP A 45 -5.65 4.40 0.61
N PHE A 46 -5.44 3.09 0.79
CA PHE A 46 -5.70 2.09 -0.23
C PHE A 46 -7.16 1.60 -0.21
N SER A 47 -7.98 2.04 0.76
CA SER A 47 -9.39 1.66 0.92
C SER A 47 -9.66 0.16 0.74
N ALA A 48 -8.64 -0.67 0.99
CA ALA A 48 -8.60 -2.09 0.72
C ALA A 48 -7.87 -2.80 1.87
N VAL A 49 -8.34 -4.01 2.17
CA VAL A 49 -7.70 -4.89 3.15
C VAL A 49 -6.99 -6.02 2.44
N LYS A 50 -5.82 -6.43 2.93
CA LYS A 50 -5.04 -7.56 2.42
C LYS A 50 -5.56 -8.89 2.94
N ASN A 51 -6.14 -8.90 4.15
CA ASN A 51 -6.67 -10.11 4.77
C ASN A 51 -7.73 -9.79 5.83
N ARG A 52 -8.47 -10.82 6.25
CA ARG A 52 -9.53 -10.73 7.26
C ARG A 52 -9.10 -10.18 8.61
N SER A 53 -7.84 -10.42 9.01
CA SER A 53 -7.32 -9.99 10.33
C SER A 53 -7.14 -8.46 10.45
N GLU A 54 -7.24 -7.77 9.32
CA GLU A 54 -7.19 -6.32 9.21
C GLU A 54 -8.56 -5.66 9.38
N ARG A 55 -9.62 -6.45 9.63
CA ARG A 55 -10.94 -5.96 10.00
C ARG A 55 -11.37 -6.53 11.36
N ILE A 56 -12.06 -5.71 12.15
CA ILE A 56 -12.79 -6.17 13.35
C ILE A 56 -14.22 -5.63 13.27
N TYR A 57 -15.16 -6.45 13.73
CA TYR A 57 -16.60 -6.17 13.74
C TYR A 57 -17.22 -5.97 12.34
N CYS A 58 -16.49 -6.35 11.28
CA CYS A 58 -17.02 -6.46 9.92
C CYS A 58 -17.37 -7.91 9.60
N SER A 59 -18.58 -8.15 9.10
CA SER A 59 -19.03 -9.43 8.55
C SER A 59 -18.97 -9.40 7.02
N GLY A 60 -18.60 -10.52 6.39
CA GLY A 60 -18.61 -10.69 4.94
C GLY A 60 -17.23 -10.96 4.33
N ILE A 61 -17.21 -11.12 3.00
CA ILE A 61 -15.99 -11.31 2.22
C ILE A 61 -15.30 -9.96 2.04
N GLU A 62 -13.98 -9.95 2.14
CA GLU A 62 -13.12 -8.80 1.89
C GLU A 62 -13.05 -8.50 0.38
N LYS A 63 -14.04 -7.77 -0.13
CA LYS A 63 -14.07 -7.32 -1.53
C LYS A 63 -12.77 -6.61 -1.89
N GLY A 64 -12.18 -6.96 -3.03
CA GLY A 64 -10.92 -6.39 -3.52
C GLY A 64 -9.66 -6.89 -2.84
N SER A 65 -9.77 -7.73 -1.80
CA SER A 65 -8.60 -8.22 -1.06
C SER A 65 -7.68 -9.09 -1.92
N LYS A 66 -8.26 -9.85 -2.86
CA LYS A 66 -7.49 -10.68 -3.78
C LYS A 66 -6.70 -9.82 -4.75
N GLU A 67 -7.38 -8.88 -5.39
CA GLU A 67 -6.79 -7.97 -6.39
C GLU A 67 -5.74 -7.04 -5.76
N PHE A 68 -6.01 -6.58 -4.54
CA PHE A 68 -5.04 -5.79 -3.77
C PHE A 68 -3.80 -6.62 -3.38
N GLY A 69 -3.99 -7.90 -3.02
CA GLY A 69 -2.88 -8.83 -2.81
C GLY A 69 -2.05 -9.06 -4.08
N GLU A 70 -2.71 -9.32 -5.20
CA GLU A 70 -2.04 -9.50 -6.50
C GLU A 70 -1.28 -8.25 -6.94
N PHE A 71 -1.82 -7.05 -6.67
CA PHE A 71 -1.12 -5.78 -6.89
C PHE A 71 0.19 -5.71 -6.11
N ILE A 72 0.14 -5.94 -4.79
CA ILE A 72 1.30 -5.94 -3.91
C ILE A 72 2.35 -6.94 -4.41
N ASP A 73 1.91 -8.15 -4.74
CA ASP A 73 2.79 -9.24 -5.18
C ASP A 73 3.44 -8.93 -6.54
N LYS A 74 2.68 -8.40 -7.51
CA LYS A 74 3.21 -8.00 -8.83
C LYS A 74 4.25 -6.90 -8.74
N CYS A 75 4.07 -5.94 -7.82
CA CYS A 75 5.04 -4.88 -7.56
C CYS A 75 6.17 -5.31 -6.60
N LYS A 76 6.16 -6.55 -6.08
CA LYS A 76 7.10 -7.06 -5.06
C LYS A 76 7.20 -6.16 -3.83
N LEU A 77 6.06 -5.61 -3.41
CA LEU A 77 5.98 -4.68 -2.29
C LEU A 77 5.78 -5.43 -0.96
N VAL A 78 6.34 -4.85 0.09
CA VAL A 78 6.22 -5.27 1.48
C VAL A 78 5.42 -4.21 2.23
N ASP A 79 4.42 -4.65 3.01
CA ASP A 79 3.63 -3.79 3.89
C ASP A 79 4.43 -3.47 5.14
N LEU A 80 4.82 -2.20 5.30
CA LEU A 80 5.58 -1.74 6.45
C LEU A 80 4.71 -1.79 7.72
N PRO A 81 5.26 -2.29 8.84
CA PRO A 81 4.53 -2.33 10.09
C PRO A 81 4.24 -0.89 10.55
N LEU A 82 2.97 -0.61 10.85
CA LEU A 82 2.59 0.64 11.50
C LEU A 82 3.08 0.60 12.96
N VAL A 83 3.77 1.65 13.39
CA VAL A 83 4.11 1.83 14.80
C VAL A 83 2.88 2.34 15.55
N GLY A 84 2.45 1.61 16.59
CA GLY A 84 1.31 1.99 17.42
C GLY A 84 0.00 1.32 17.00
N LYS A 85 -0.90 2.06 16.33
CA LYS A 85 -2.27 1.59 16.06
C LYS A 85 -2.31 0.61 14.87
N LYS A 86 -2.86 -0.59 15.11
CA LYS A 86 -3.08 -1.61 14.07
C LYS A 86 -4.14 -1.22 13.02
N PHE A 87 -5.14 -0.43 13.40
CA PHE A 87 -6.24 -0.01 12.53
C PHE A 87 -6.15 1.50 12.29
N THR A 88 -6.47 1.90 11.07
CA THR A 88 -6.32 3.29 10.62
C THR A 88 -7.68 3.95 10.33
N TRP A 89 -8.73 3.13 10.18
CA TRP A 89 -10.10 3.60 9.97
C TRP A 89 -11.06 3.03 11.02
N ILE A 90 -12.00 3.86 11.47
CA ILE A 90 -13.11 3.49 12.35
C ILE A 90 -14.42 3.93 11.70
N GLY A 91 -15.33 2.98 11.55
CA GLY A 91 -16.66 3.20 10.99
C GLY A 91 -17.79 3.04 12.00
N LEU A 92 -19.00 2.95 11.46
CA LEU A 92 -20.22 2.65 12.22
C LEU A 92 -20.11 1.31 12.97
N ASP A 93 -20.85 1.18 14.06
CA ASP A 93 -20.88 -0.02 14.91
C ASP A 93 -19.49 -0.43 15.44
N SER A 94 -18.59 0.54 15.62
CA SER A 94 -17.20 0.30 16.01
C SER A 94 -16.40 -0.58 15.04
N LYS A 95 -16.85 -0.70 13.77
CA LYS A 95 -16.09 -1.39 12.72
C LYS A 95 -14.72 -0.75 12.57
N ARG A 96 -13.67 -1.58 12.47
CA ARG A 96 -12.30 -1.10 12.28
C ARG A 96 -11.67 -1.79 11.11
N SER A 97 -10.87 -1.04 10.34
CA SER A 97 -10.12 -1.53 9.20
C SER A 97 -8.72 -0.93 9.17
N LYS A 98 -7.72 -1.68 8.73
CA LYS A 98 -6.43 -1.11 8.28
C LYS A 98 -6.59 -0.76 6.80
N LEU A 99 -6.68 0.53 6.47
CA LEU A 99 -6.83 1.01 5.09
C LEU A 99 -5.59 1.82 4.64
N ASP A 100 -4.95 2.51 5.58
CA ASP A 100 -3.74 3.28 5.33
C ASP A 100 -2.50 2.41 5.52
N ARG A 101 -1.56 2.52 4.58
CA ARG A 101 -0.34 1.70 4.52
C ARG A 101 0.83 2.48 3.97
N PHE A 102 2.02 1.98 4.26
CA PHE A 102 3.22 2.29 3.51
C PHE A 102 3.76 0.99 2.94
N LEU A 103 3.96 0.96 1.64
CA LEU A 103 4.42 -0.18 0.87
C LEU A 103 5.78 0.17 0.26
N THR A 104 6.76 -0.72 0.33
CA THR A 104 8.06 -0.53 -0.31
C THR A 104 8.66 -1.86 -0.71
N GLU A 105 9.68 -1.89 -1.55
CA GLU A 105 10.32 -3.16 -1.92
C GLU A 105 11.24 -3.66 -0.81
N GLU A 106 11.36 -4.99 -0.74
CA GLU A 106 12.19 -5.65 0.27
C GLU A 106 13.65 -5.17 0.26
N GLU A 107 14.20 -4.92 -0.93
CA GLU A 107 15.57 -4.44 -1.13
C GLU A 107 15.83 -3.09 -0.46
N TRP A 108 14.80 -2.24 -0.37
CA TRP A 108 14.90 -0.89 0.23
C TRP A 108 14.61 -0.88 1.74
N LEU A 109 14.15 -1.99 2.33
CA LEU A 109 13.95 -2.11 3.78
C LEU A 109 15.26 -1.96 4.55
N VAL A 110 16.39 -2.30 3.93
CA VAL A 110 17.72 -2.17 4.57
C VAL A 110 18.05 -0.70 4.84
N LEU A 111 17.69 0.22 3.92
CA LEU A 111 17.88 1.67 4.11
C LEU A 111 17.00 2.25 5.21
N LEU A 112 15.79 1.71 5.39
CA LEU A 112 14.87 2.18 6.43
C LEU A 112 15.26 1.74 7.84
N LYS A 113 16.01 0.65 7.98
CA LYS A 113 16.52 0.18 9.28
C LYS A 113 17.57 1.10 9.88
N ASP A 114 18.26 1.88 9.05
CA ASP A 114 19.24 2.88 9.49
C ASP A 114 18.58 4.19 9.97
N LEU A 115 17.25 4.32 9.83
CA LEU A 115 16.45 5.48 10.24
C LEU A 115 15.67 5.27 11.55
N GLN A 116 15.78 4.10 12.18
CA GLN A 116 15.16 3.78 13.48
C GLN A 116 16.17 3.84 14.62
#